data_AF-A0A961SPI7-F1
#
_entry.id   AF-A0A961SPI7-F1
#
_cell.length_a   1.000
_cell.length_b   1.000
_cell.length_c   1.000
_cell.angle_alpha   90.00
_cell.angle_beta   90.00
_cell.angle_gamma   90.00
#
_symmetry.space_group_name_H-M   'P 1'
#
loop_
_entity.id
_entity.type
_entity.pdbx_description
1 polymer ?
#
loop_
_entity_poly.entity_id
_entity_poly.type
_entity_poly.pdbx_seq_one_letter_code
_entity_poly.pdbx_strand_id
1 'polypeptide(L)'
;KVMMGAERRSSAMTQEEKKLTAYHEAGHAIVAINVESADPVHKATIIPRGRALGMVMQLPEGDRYSMSYKWMVSRLAIMMGGRVAEELTFGKENITSGASSDIQQATKLARAMVTQWGFSDELGQVAYGENQQEVFLGHSVTQSKNISEATAQKIDNEVRRLIDEAYTEARRILTEKHDDFVTIAEGLLEYETLSGDEIKALIRGDKPARDLGDDTPQSRGSSVPKTGTPKGGQAEAEGGFEPQPQ
;
A
#
# COMPACT_ATOMS: atom_id res chain seq x y z
N LYS A 1 -15.40 -3.51 4.39
CA LYS A 1 -15.56 -2.58 3.23
C LYS A 1 -14.88 -1.21 3.40
N VAL A 2 -14.03 -1.01 4.43
CA VAL A 2 -13.18 0.19 4.58
C VAL A 2 -11.75 -0.29 4.84
N MET A 3 -11.08 -0.84 3.82
CA MET A 3 -9.68 -1.30 3.96
C MET A 3 -8.65 -0.29 3.45
N MET A 4 -9.08 0.69 2.66
CA MET A 4 -8.21 1.73 2.09
C MET A 4 -8.73 3.09 2.53
N GLY A 5 -7.85 3.95 3.04
CA GLY A 5 -8.20 5.31 3.43
C GLY A 5 -8.81 6.15 2.29
N ALA A 6 -9.27 7.36 2.62
CA ALA A 6 -9.85 8.27 1.63
C ALA A 6 -8.80 8.69 0.59
N GLU A 7 -9.24 8.73 -0.67
CA GLU A 7 -8.46 9.18 -1.83
C GLU A 7 -8.23 10.69 -1.77
N ARG A 8 -6.99 11.14 -2.04
CA ARG A 8 -6.65 12.57 -2.13
C ARG A 8 -6.23 12.91 -3.56
N ARG A 9 -7.16 13.44 -4.34
CA ARG A 9 -6.87 13.95 -5.70
C ARG A 9 -6.20 15.34 -5.73
N SER A 10 -6.13 16.05 -4.60
CA SER A 10 -5.70 17.45 -4.53
C SER A 10 -4.27 17.69 -4.03
N SER A 11 -3.48 16.64 -3.79
CA SER A 11 -2.04 16.78 -3.55
C SER A 11 -1.32 16.70 -4.89
N ALA A 12 -0.87 17.85 -5.39
CA ALA A 12 -0.13 17.94 -6.65
C ALA A 12 1.28 17.33 -6.46
N MET A 13 1.38 16.00 -6.60
CA MET A 13 2.67 15.32 -6.75
C MET A 13 3.33 15.80 -8.04
N THR A 14 4.63 16.04 -7.99
CA THR A 14 5.42 16.34 -9.19
C THR A 14 5.46 15.12 -10.10
N GLN A 15 5.81 15.31 -11.38
CA GLN A 15 5.98 14.19 -12.30
C GLN A 15 7.11 13.24 -11.87
N GLU A 16 8.14 13.77 -11.23
CA GLU A 16 9.24 12.97 -10.67
C GLU A 16 8.77 12.12 -9.49
N GLU A 17 7.96 12.68 -8.59
CA GLU A 17 7.36 11.95 -7.46
C GLU A 17 6.38 10.87 -7.94
N LYS A 18 5.56 11.18 -8.96
CA LYS A 18 4.68 10.19 -9.60
C LYS A 18 5.49 9.06 -10.23
N LYS A 19 6.55 9.38 -10.98
CA LYS A 19 7.47 8.40 -11.57
C LYS A 19 8.08 7.52 -10.49
N LEU A 20 8.62 8.11 -9.44
CA LEU A 20 9.24 7.35 -8.36
C LEU A 20 8.25 6.39 -7.69
N THR A 21 7.05 6.87 -7.40
CA THR A 21 5.97 6.07 -6.82
C THR A 21 5.56 4.93 -7.76
N ALA A 22 5.45 5.19 -9.08
CA ALA A 22 5.10 4.15 -10.04
C ALA A 22 6.12 3.00 -10.08
N TYR A 23 7.42 3.32 -10.11
CA TYR A 23 8.47 2.30 -10.06
C TYR A 23 8.51 1.59 -8.70
N HIS A 24 8.23 2.29 -7.60
CA HIS A 24 8.13 1.69 -6.27
C HIS A 24 6.99 0.65 -6.20
N GLU A 25 5.78 1.03 -6.61
CA GLU A 25 4.61 0.14 -6.59
C GLU A 25 4.75 -1.00 -7.63
N ALA A 26 5.33 -0.73 -8.80
CA ALA A 26 5.68 -1.78 -9.77
C ALA A 26 6.64 -2.81 -9.16
N GLY A 27 7.59 -2.35 -8.34
CA GLY A 27 8.51 -3.20 -7.59
C GLY A 27 7.79 -4.19 -6.68
N HIS A 28 6.83 -3.71 -5.89
CA HIS A 28 5.99 -4.60 -5.06
C HIS A 28 5.17 -5.57 -5.91
N ALA A 29 4.56 -5.10 -6.99
CA ALA A 29 3.67 -5.90 -7.83
C ALA A 29 4.42 -7.04 -8.54
N ILE A 30 5.55 -6.76 -9.18
CA ILE A 30 6.30 -7.79 -9.93
C ILE A 30 6.90 -8.83 -8.99
N VAL A 31 7.41 -8.42 -7.83
CA VAL A 31 7.91 -9.35 -6.82
C VAL A 31 6.76 -10.23 -6.32
N ALA A 32 5.61 -9.65 -6.01
CA ALA A 32 4.44 -10.40 -5.55
C ALA A 32 3.93 -11.47 -6.52
N ILE A 33 4.06 -11.24 -7.83
CA ILE A 33 3.61 -12.18 -8.87
C ILE A 33 4.63 -13.33 -9.07
N ASN A 34 5.91 -13.12 -8.74
CA ASN A 34 6.99 -14.05 -9.06
C ASN A 34 7.59 -14.78 -7.86
N VAL A 35 7.27 -14.38 -6.62
CA VAL A 35 7.68 -15.13 -5.43
C VAL A 35 6.94 -16.46 -5.33
N GLU A 36 7.55 -17.40 -4.60
CA GLU A 36 7.11 -18.79 -4.53
C GLU A 36 5.76 -18.99 -3.80
N SER A 37 5.37 -18.05 -2.93
CA SER A 37 4.10 -18.11 -2.18
C SER A 37 3.63 -16.72 -1.76
N ALA A 38 2.64 -16.17 -2.44
CA ALA A 38 2.01 -14.90 -2.08
C ALA A 38 0.51 -14.90 -2.36
N ASP A 39 -0.19 -13.95 -1.74
CA ASP A 39 -1.58 -13.69 -2.08
C ASP A 39 -1.66 -12.96 -3.43
N PRO A 40 -2.67 -13.26 -4.28
CA PRO A 40 -2.82 -12.59 -5.57
C PRO A 40 -2.86 -11.06 -5.45
N VAL A 41 -2.16 -10.38 -6.35
CA VAL A 41 -2.28 -8.94 -6.52
C VAL A 41 -3.67 -8.63 -7.03
N HIS A 42 -4.42 -7.83 -6.27
CA HIS A 42 -5.76 -7.39 -6.64
C HIS A 42 -5.73 -6.03 -7.32
N LYS A 43 -4.89 -5.11 -6.84
CA LYS A 43 -4.82 -3.73 -7.32
C LYS A 43 -3.45 -3.11 -7.03
N ALA A 44 -2.92 -2.33 -7.97
CA ALA A 44 -1.81 -1.41 -7.76
C ALA A 44 -2.25 0.02 -8.13
N THR A 45 -1.82 1.03 -7.38
CA THR A 45 -2.22 2.43 -7.61
C THR A 45 -1.12 3.39 -7.17
N ILE A 46 -0.92 4.47 -7.93
CA ILE A 46 -0.04 5.60 -7.57
C ILE A 46 -0.84 6.83 -7.10
N ILE A 47 -2.16 6.68 -6.93
CA ILE A 47 -3.02 7.71 -6.38
C ILE A 47 -2.88 7.73 -4.84
N PRO A 48 -2.52 8.87 -4.23
CA PRO A 48 -2.33 8.98 -2.79
C PRO A 48 -3.60 8.64 -2.00
N ARG A 49 -3.43 7.82 -0.96
CA ARG A 49 -4.49 7.48 0.01
C ARG A 49 -3.97 7.56 1.43
N GLY A 50 -4.63 8.39 2.24
CA GLY A 50 -4.21 8.61 3.64
C GLY A 50 -2.76 9.15 3.73
N ARG A 51 -1.85 8.33 4.26
CA ARG A 51 -0.41 8.65 4.39
C ARG A 51 0.46 8.00 3.31
N ALA A 52 -0.11 7.12 2.48
CA ALA A 52 0.61 6.41 1.43
C ALA A 52 0.48 7.14 0.09
N LEU A 53 1.56 7.22 -0.68
CA LEU A 53 1.59 7.85 -2.02
C LEU A 53 1.15 6.88 -3.12
N GLY A 54 1.36 5.59 -2.93
CA GLY A 54 0.82 4.50 -3.72
C GLY A 54 0.52 3.30 -2.84
N MET A 55 -0.01 2.22 -3.43
CA MET A 55 -0.07 0.91 -2.77
C MET A 55 -0.32 -0.23 -3.76
N VAL A 56 0.25 -1.40 -3.43
CA VAL A 56 -0.13 -2.71 -3.98
C VAL A 56 -0.97 -3.48 -2.96
N MET A 57 -2.20 -3.78 -3.33
CA MET A 57 -3.13 -4.58 -2.54
C MET A 57 -3.08 -6.04 -2.99
N GLN A 58 -2.82 -6.92 -2.03
CA GLN A 58 -2.98 -8.37 -2.19
C GLN A 58 -4.21 -8.85 -1.41
N LEU A 59 -4.97 -9.78 -1.97
CA LEU A 59 -6.15 -10.36 -1.34
C LEU A 59 -5.98 -11.88 -1.20
N PRO A 60 -6.12 -12.43 0.02
CA PRO A 60 -6.15 -13.87 0.20
C PRO A 60 -7.34 -14.50 -0.55
N GLU A 61 -7.12 -15.69 -1.12
CA GLU A 61 -8.20 -16.45 -1.78
C GLU A 61 -9.12 -17.19 -0.79
N GLY A 62 -8.71 -17.26 0.48
CA GLY A 62 -9.49 -17.88 1.54
C GLY A 62 -8.95 -17.50 2.92
N ASP A 63 -9.68 -17.92 3.95
CA ASP A 63 -9.29 -17.67 5.33
C ASP A 63 -8.02 -18.45 5.68
N ARG A 64 -7.07 -17.77 6.33
CA ARG A 64 -5.83 -18.39 6.83
C ARG A 64 -5.76 -18.29 8.33
N TYR A 65 -5.59 -19.45 8.97
CA TYR A 65 -5.38 -19.56 10.42
C TYR A 65 -3.89 -19.53 10.80
N SER A 66 -2.99 -19.87 9.87
CA SER A 66 -1.53 -19.88 10.10
C SER A 66 -0.76 -19.47 8.83
N MET A 67 0.49 -19.06 9.02
CA MET A 67 1.41 -18.62 7.94
C MET A 67 2.61 -19.55 7.88
N SER A 68 2.95 -20.06 6.70
CA SER A 68 4.12 -20.91 6.49
C SER A 68 5.40 -20.06 6.38
N TYR A 69 6.56 -20.66 6.71
CA TYR A 69 7.87 -20.01 6.53
C TYR A 69 8.03 -19.46 5.12
N LYS A 70 7.72 -20.27 4.10
CA LYS A 70 7.77 -19.92 2.68
C LYS A 70 6.93 -18.68 2.34
N TRP A 71 5.73 -18.56 2.91
CA TRP A 71 4.91 -17.36 2.73
C TRP A 71 5.52 -16.14 3.41
N MET A 72 6.09 -16.29 4.62
CA MET A 72 6.69 -15.18 5.35
C MET A 72 7.96 -14.65 4.65
N VAL A 73 8.83 -15.53 4.17
CA VAL A 73 10.01 -15.09 3.39
C VAL A 73 9.61 -14.43 2.06
N SER A 74 8.59 -14.96 1.38
CA SER A 74 8.02 -14.33 0.18
C SER A 74 7.45 -12.95 0.50
N ARG A 75 6.79 -12.80 1.65
CA ARG A 75 6.24 -11.52 2.12
C ARG A 75 7.34 -10.51 2.44
N LEU A 76 8.45 -10.94 3.04
CA LEU A 76 9.62 -10.08 3.27
C LEU A 76 10.20 -9.60 1.93
N ALA A 77 10.36 -10.49 0.94
CA ALA A 77 10.84 -10.12 -0.39
C ALA A 77 9.94 -9.08 -1.06
N ILE A 78 8.61 -9.27 -0.99
CA ILE A 78 7.64 -8.28 -1.49
C ILE A 78 7.84 -6.93 -0.82
N MET A 79 7.99 -6.87 0.50
CA MET A 79 8.21 -5.60 1.23
C MET A 79 9.50 -4.91 0.83
N MET A 80 10.54 -5.64 0.41
CA MET A 80 11.78 -5.05 -0.10
C MET A 80 11.67 -4.58 -1.56
N GLY A 81 10.65 -5.04 -2.30
CA GLY A 81 10.47 -4.78 -3.73
C GLY A 81 10.50 -3.29 -4.10
N GLY A 82 9.76 -2.44 -3.39
CA GLY A 82 9.72 -1.00 -3.67
C GLY A 82 11.09 -0.32 -3.49
N ARG A 83 11.81 -0.63 -2.40
CA ARG A 83 13.17 -0.12 -2.15
C ARG A 83 14.15 -0.54 -3.24
N VAL A 84 14.13 -1.82 -3.62
CA VAL A 84 15.05 -2.35 -4.63
C VAL A 84 14.74 -1.76 -6.01
N ALA A 85 13.45 -1.59 -6.33
CA ALA A 85 13.01 -0.97 -7.58
C ALA A 85 13.49 0.48 -7.71
N GLU A 86 13.41 1.26 -6.62
CA GLU A 86 13.98 2.62 -6.58
C GLU A 86 15.48 2.60 -6.87
N GLU A 87 16.22 1.72 -6.19
CA GLU A 87 17.68 1.65 -6.34
C GLU A 87 18.11 1.24 -7.75
N LEU A 88 17.45 0.25 -8.35
CA LEU A 88 17.76 -0.22 -9.70
C LEU A 88 17.45 0.84 -10.77
N THR A 89 16.40 1.64 -10.57
CA THR A 89 15.90 2.59 -11.57
C THR A 89 16.58 3.95 -11.45
N PHE A 90 16.70 4.46 -10.23
CA PHE A 90 17.15 5.84 -9.97
C PHE A 90 18.56 5.91 -9.39
N GLY A 91 19.17 4.80 -9.04
CA GLY A 91 20.48 4.77 -8.38
C GLY A 91 20.37 4.94 -6.87
N LYS A 92 21.44 4.55 -6.17
CA LYS A 92 21.47 4.45 -4.71
C LYS A 92 21.33 5.81 -4.01
N GLU A 93 21.83 6.86 -4.65
CA GLU A 93 21.79 8.24 -4.18
C GLU A 93 20.38 8.85 -4.23
N ASN A 94 19.46 8.27 -5.01
CA ASN A 94 18.10 8.79 -5.21
C ASN A 94 17.02 7.95 -4.50
N ILE A 95 17.43 7.00 -3.67
CA ILE A 95 16.52 6.21 -2.83
C ILE A 95 15.80 7.13 -1.83
N THR A 96 14.50 6.94 -1.64
CA THR A 96 13.68 7.84 -0.81
C THR A 96 13.35 7.27 0.57
N SER A 97 12.80 8.12 1.44
CA SER A 97 12.19 7.70 2.70
C SER A 97 10.82 7.02 2.54
N GLY A 98 10.31 6.89 1.31
CA GLY A 98 9.01 6.29 0.99
C GLY A 98 8.86 4.84 1.48
N ALA A 99 9.91 4.02 1.34
CA ALA A 99 9.90 2.62 1.80
C ALA A 99 9.97 2.42 3.32
N SER A 100 9.90 3.50 4.12
CA SER A 100 10.02 3.42 5.58
C SER A 100 8.95 2.53 6.21
N SER A 101 7.72 2.54 5.69
CA SER A 101 6.65 1.68 6.19
C SER A 101 6.92 0.21 5.89
N ASP A 102 7.44 -0.11 4.71
CA ASP A 102 7.75 -1.49 4.31
C ASP A 102 8.91 -2.06 5.10
N ILE A 103 9.97 -1.25 5.31
CA ILE A 103 11.12 -1.63 6.15
C ILE A 103 10.66 -1.90 7.59
N GLN A 104 9.79 -1.06 8.15
CA GLN A 104 9.26 -1.28 9.51
C GLN A 104 8.43 -2.55 9.59
N GLN A 105 7.56 -2.81 8.62
CA GLN A 105 6.74 -4.02 8.59
C GLN A 105 7.58 -5.27 8.39
N ALA A 106 8.57 -5.23 7.50
CA ALA A 106 9.49 -6.34 7.25
C ALA A 106 10.31 -6.66 8.49
N THR A 107 10.85 -5.63 9.16
CA THR A 107 11.62 -5.81 10.40
C THR A 107 10.76 -6.43 11.50
N LYS A 108 9.51 -5.99 11.65
CA LYS A 108 8.58 -6.57 12.63
C LYS A 108 8.28 -8.03 12.32
N LEU A 109 8.02 -8.36 11.05
CA LEU A 109 7.75 -9.72 10.63
C LEU A 109 8.96 -10.63 10.84
N ALA A 110 10.14 -10.21 10.39
CA ALA A 110 11.39 -10.95 10.57
C ALA A 110 11.72 -11.15 12.06
N ARG A 111 11.49 -10.14 12.90
CA ARG A 111 11.66 -10.29 14.35
C ARG A 111 10.68 -11.31 14.92
N ALA A 112 9.41 -11.26 14.57
CA ALA A 112 8.42 -12.25 15.03
C ALA A 112 8.76 -13.67 14.56
N MET A 113 9.26 -13.83 13.32
CA MET A 113 9.75 -15.11 12.81
C MET A 113 10.83 -15.70 13.70
N VAL A 114 11.79 -14.87 14.13
CA VAL A 114 12.91 -15.29 14.97
C VAL A 114 12.49 -15.49 16.43
N THR A 115 11.77 -14.54 17.01
CA THR A 115 11.55 -14.49 18.47
C THR A 115 10.28 -15.18 18.92
N GLN A 116 9.23 -15.21 18.10
CA GLN A 116 7.92 -15.75 18.51
C GLN A 116 7.64 -17.12 17.91
N TRP A 117 8.09 -17.36 16.67
CA TRP A 117 7.72 -18.55 15.91
C TRP A 117 8.87 -19.55 15.69
N GLY A 118 10.09 -19.21 16.12
CA GLY A 118 11.20 -20.16 16.15
C GLY A 118 11.74 -20.56 14.78
N PHE A 119 11.75 -19.64 13.80
CA PHE A 119 12.27 -19.86 12.45
C PHE A 119 13.77 -19.57 12.30
N SER A 120 14.51 -19.48 13.40
CA SER A 120 15.96 -19.39 13.38
C SER A 120 16.56 -20.72 13.82
N ASP A 121 17.40 -21.32 12.99
CA ASP A 121 18.12 -22.55 13.34
C ASP A 121 19.15 -22.32 14.46
N GLU A 122 19.70 -21.11 14.56
CA GLU A 122 20.68 -20.75 15.59
C GLU A 122 20.03 -20.59 16.97
N LEU A 123 18.82 -20.04 17.03
CA LEU A 123 18.08 -19.81 18.28
C LEU A 123 17.12 -20.95 18.62
N GLY A 124 16.74 -21.77 17.63
CA GLY A 124 15.82 -22.89 17.77
C GLY A 124 14.37 -22.48 18.00
N GLN A 125 13.53 -23.44 18.36
CA GLN A 125 12.08 -23.28 18.51
C GLN A 125 11.71 -22.76 19.90
N VAL A 126 12.35 -21.66 20.32
CA VAL A 126 12.15 -21.03 21.63
C VAL A 126 11.45 -19.68 21.46
N ALA A 127 10.43 -19.43 22.28
CA ALA A 127 9.76 -18.14 22.32
C ALA A 127 10.58 -17.14 23.18
N TYR A 128 11.28 -16.25 22.51
CA TYR A 128 11.95 -15.08 23.09
C TYR A 128 10.90 -13.97 23.22
N GLY A 129 10.37 -13.79 24.43
CA GLY A 129 9.28 -12.83 24.64
C GLY A 129 9.68 -11.40 24.25
N GLU A 130 8.75 -10.68 23.63
CA GLU A 130 8.91 -9.24 23.40
C GLU A 130 8.76 -8.47 24.72
N ASN A 131 9.43 -7.32 24.81
CA ASN A 131 9.07 -6.29 25.76
C ASN A 131 7.71 -5.73 25.34
N GLN A 132 6.63 -6.44 25.67
CA GLN A 132 5.30 -5.91 25.48
C GLN A 132 5.13 -4.75 26.44
N GLN A 133 4.88 -3.57 25.89
CA GLN A 133 4.50 -2.41 26.65
C GLN A 133 3.02 -2.58 27.01
N GLU A 134 2.75 -3.34 28.08
CA GLU A 134 1.40 -3.49 28.58
C GLU A 134 0.97 -2.17 29.22
N VAL A 135 -0.07 -1.54 28.65
CA VAL A 135 -0.71 -0.36 29.21
C VAL A 135 -1.69 -0.85 30.28
N PHE A 136 -1.22 -0.98 31.52
CA PHE A 136 -2.08 -1.33 32.65
C PHE A 136 -2.54 -0.04 33.35
N LEU A 137 -3.85 0.23 33.36
CA LEU A 137 -4.48 1.33 34.12
C LEU A 137 -3.77 2.70 34.02
N GLY A 138 -3.29 3.08 32.83
CA GLY A 138 -2.65 4.38 32.59
C GLY A 138 -1.21 4.50 33.10
N HIS A 139 -0.57 3.40 33.49
CA HIS A 139 0.87 3.32 33.73
C HIS A 139 1.50 2.37 32.73
N SER A 140 2.45 2.88 31.94
CA SER A 140 3.27 2.05 31.05
C SER A 140 4.30 1.30 31.89
N VAL A 141 4.04 0.03 32.22
CA VAL A 141 5.04 -0.84 32.85
C VAL A 141 5.71 -1.64 31.74
N THR A 142 6.93 -1.27 31.38
CA THR A 142 7.75 -2.09 30.48
C THR A 142 8.24 -3.29 31.27
N GLN A 143 7.58 -4.44 31.14
CA GLN A 143 8.11 -5.68 31.69
C GLN A 143 9.21 -6.20 30.77
N SER A 144 10.46 -5.82 31.05
CA SER A 144 11.60 -6.32 30.28
C SER A 144 11.82 -7.80 30.61
N LYS A 145 11.57 -8.70 29.66
CA LYS A 145 12.04 -10.10 29.81
C LYS A 145 13.56 -10.09 29.66
N ASN A 146 14.26 -10.70 30.62
CA ASN A 146 15.71 -10.74 30.70
C ASN A 146 16.30 -11.61 29.57
N ILE A 147 16.39 -11.08 28.36
CA ILE A 147 17.17 -11.65 27.26
C ILE A 147 18.64 -11.24 27.50
N SER A 148 19.56 -12.21 27.47
CA SER A 148 20.98 -11.89 27.59
C SER A 148 21.45 -11.06 26.39
N GLU A 149 22.43 -10.18 26.56
CA GLU A 149 23.01 -9.39 25.46
C GLU A 149 23.49 -10.28 24.32
N ALA A 150 24.13 -11.41 24.63
CA ALA A 150 24.56 -12.39 23.65
C ALA A 150 23.39 -12.96 22.83
N THR A 151 22.25 -13.23 23.46
CA THR A 151 21.03 -13.69 22.76
C THR A 151 20.40 -12.56 21.94
N ALA A 152 20.36 -11.33 22.46
CA ALA A 152 19.84 -10.18 21.74
C ALA A 152 20.64 -9.92 20.44
N GLN A 153 21.97 -10.00 20.51
CA GLN A 153 22.83 -9.87 19.34
C GLN A 153 22.56 -10.96 18.29
N LYS A 154 22.32 -12.21 18.72
CA LYS A 154 21.95 -13.30 17.81
C LYS A 154 20.61 -13.04 17.14
N ILE A 155 19.61 -12.57 17.88
CA ILE A 155 18.30 -12.19 17.34
C ILE A 155 18.48 -11.11 16.27
N ASP A 156 19.25 -10.06 16.56
CA ASP A 156 19.44 -8.96 15.62
C ASP A 156 20.19 -9.40 14.35
N ASN A 157 21.16 -10.30 14.48
CA ASN A 157 21.87 -10.89 13.34
C ASN A 157 20.92 -11.71 12.45
N GLU A 158 20.06 -12.54 13.06
CA GLU A 158 19.10 -13.36 12.32
C GLU A 158 18.01 -12.53 11.63
N VAL A 159 17.55 -11.45 12.29
CA VAL A 159 16.64 -10.48 11.66
C VAL A 159 17.31 -9.83 10.45
N ARG A 160 18.56 -9.38 10.60
CA ARG A 160 19.32 -8.81 9.47
C ARG A 160 19.46 -9.82 8.34
N ARG A 161 19.82 -11.07 8.63
CA ARG A 161 19.97 -12.13 7.64
C ARG A 161 18.69 -12.32 6.81
N LEU A 162 17.53 -12.42 7.46
CA LEU A 162 16.24 -12.58 6.77
C LEU A 162 15.91 -11.37 5.87
N ILE A 163 16.23 -10.16 6.30
CA ILE A 163 16.01 -8.94 5.51
C ILE A 163 16.98 -8.87 4.32
N ASP A 164 18.25 -9.21 4.50
CA ASP A 164 19.26 -9.20 3.44
C ASP A 164 18.96 -10.27 2.37
N GLU A 165 18.50 -11.46 2.79
CA GLU A 165 18.02 -12.51 1.88
C GLU A 165 16.80 -12.06 1.09
N ALA A 166 15.80 -11.46 1.76
CA ALA A 166 14.62 -10.92 1.11
C ALA A 166 14.94 -9.80 0.11
N TYR A 167 15.87 -8.92 0.45
CA TYR A 167 16.36 -7.86 -0.42
C TYR A 167 17.08 -8.43 -1.65
N THR A 168 17.91 -9.46 -1.45
CA THR A 168 18.61 -10.16 -2.54
C THR A 168 17.63 -10.85 -3.48
N GLU A 169 16.61 -11.51 -2.94
CA GLU A 169 15.58 -12.18 -3.73
C GLU A 169 14.73 -11.19 -4.53
N ALA A 170 14.32 -10.07 -3.92
CA ALA A 170 13.63 -9.00 -4.62
C ALA A 170 14.47 -8.44 -5.77
N ARG A 171 15.78 -8.24 -5.56
CA ARG A 171 16.72 -7.80 -6.61
C ARG A 171 16.84 -8.81 -7.74
N ARG A 172 16.94 -10.10 -7.41
CA ARG A 172 17.00 -11.18 -8.40
C ARG A 172 15.77 -11.14 -9.29
N ILE A 173 14.57 -11.12 -8.70
CA ILE A 173 13.30 -11.07 -9.43
C ILE A 173 13.20 -9.82 -10.31
N LEU A 174 13.50 -8.63 -9.77
CA LEU A 174 13.42 -7.37 -10.51
C LEU A 174 14.40 -7.32 -11.69
N THR A 175 15.56 -7.96 -11.54
CA THR A 175 16.56 -8.03 -12.62
C THR A 175 16.15 -9.04 -13.69
N GLU A 176 15.69 -10.23 -13.29
CA GLU A 176 15.24 -11.28 -14.23
C GLU A 176 13.95 -10.90 -14.98
N LYS A 177 13.09 -10.09 -14.35
CA LYS A 177 11.80 -9.64 -14.88
C LYS A 177 11.82 -8.14 -15.21
N HIS A 178 12.97 -7.62 -15.61
CA HIS A 178 13.16 -6.19 -15.83
C HIS A 178 12.16 -5.58 -16.83
N ASP A 179 11.93 -6.25 -17.95
CA ASP A 179 11.01 -5.73 -18.98
C ASP A 179 9.56 -5.70 -18.49
N ASP A 180 9.13 -6.75 -17.78
CA ASP A 180 7.82 -6.82 -17.13
C ASP A 180 7.68 -5.72 -16.05
N PHE A 181 8.73 -5.51 -15.26
CA PHE A 181 8.82 -4.47 -14.23
C PHE A 181 8.63 -3.07 -14.81
N VAL A 182 9.37 -2.74 -15.88
CA VAL A 182 9.24 -1.45 -16.57
C VAL A 182 7.85 -1.30 -17.19
N THR A 183 7.33 -2.36 -17.82
CA THR A 183 5.98 -2.37 -18.42
C THR A 183 4.90 -2.04 -17.38
N ILE A 184 4.98 -2.59 -16.17
CA ILE A 184 4.04 -2.28 -15.09
C ILE A 184 4.20 -0.84 -14.63
N ALA A 185 5.44 -0.35 -14.46
CA ALA A 185 5.69 1.03 -14.02
C ALA A 185 5.14 2.05 -15.02
N GLU A 186 5.37 1.85 -16.32
CA GLU A 186 4.81 2.68 -17.39
C GLU A 186 3.29 2.61 -17.44
N GLY A 187 2.71 1.40 -17.29
CA GLY A 187 1.27 1.24 -17.18
C GLY A 187 0.67 1.98 -15.98
N LEU A 188 1.36 2.00 -14.83
CA LEU A 188 0.94 2.79 -13.67
C LEU A 188 1.03 4.30 -13.92
N LEU A 189 1.98 4.77 -14.74
CA LEU A 189 2.07 6.18 -15.12
C LEU A 189 0.97 6.59 -16.10
N GLU A 190 0.58 5.69 -17.01
CA GLU A 190 -0.47 5.94 -17.99
C GLU A 190 -1.87 5.88 -17.35
N TYR A 191 -2.15 4.87 -16.53
CA TYR A 191 -3.50 4.59 -16.04
C TYR A 191 -3.73 4.94 -14.57
N GLU A 192 -2.68 5.34 -13.83
CA GLU A 192 -2.64 5.65 -12.38
C GLU A 192 -3.06 4.51 -11.43
N THR A 193 -3.80 3.53 -11.94
CA THR A 193 -4.37 2.40 -11.20
C THR A 193 -4.57 1.22 -12.14
N LEU A 194 -4.00 0.08 -11.78
CA LEU A 194 -4.13 -1.19 -12.46
C LEU A 194 -4.74 -2.25 -11.53
N SER A 195 -5.68 -3.04 -12.04
CA SER A 195 -6.14 -4.27 -11.39
C SER A 195 -5.13 -5.40 -11.60
N GLY A 196 -5.22 -6.46 -10.79
CA GLY A 196 -4.40 -7.66 -10.95
C GLY A 196 -4.47 -8.28 -12.34
N ASP A 197 -5.66 -8.27 -12.95
CA ASP A 197 -5.85 -8.82 -14.30
C ASP A 197 -5.26 -7.92 -15.39
N GLU A 198 -5.35 -6.60 -15.23
CA GLU A 198 -4.69 -5.63 -16.12
C GLU A 198 -3.17 -5.71 -16.03
N ILE A 199 -2.61 -5.93 -14.84
CA ILE A 199 -1.16 -6.16 -14.67
C ILE A 199 -0.73 -7.42 -15.46
N LYS A 200 -1.47 -8.52 -15.30
CA LYS A 200 -1.20 -9.75 -16.05
C LYS A 200 -1.36 -9.56 -17.56
N ALA A 201 -2.32 -8.75 -17.99
CA ALA A 201 -2.54 -8.42 -19.40
C ALA A 201 -1.39 -7.60 -19.98
N LEU A 202 -0.94 -6.57 -19.25
CA LEU A 202 0.20 -5.74 -19.64
C LEU A 202 1.48 -6.56 -19.82
N ILE A 203 1.77 -7.49 -18.91
CA ILE A 203 2.91 -8.41 -19.02
C ILE A 203 2.85 -9.26 -20.30
N ARG A 204 1.63 -9.60 -20.79
CA ARG A 204 1.46 -10.35 -22.05
C ARG A 204 1.50 -9.47 -23.29
N GLY A 205 1.61 -8.14 -23.14
CA GLY A 205 1.56 -7.17 -24.23
C GLY A 205 0.14 -6.67 -24.56
N ASP A 206 -0.87 -7.03 -23.77
CA ASP A 206 -2.24 -6.56 -23.95
C ASP A 206 -2.43 -5.24 -23.19
N LYS A 207 -2.81 -4.16 -23.90
CA LYS A 207 -3.15 -2.88 -23.24
C LYS A 207 -4.52 -2.96 -22.55
N PRO A 208 -4.69 -2.35 -21.37
CA PRO A 208 -6.00 -2.22 -20.73
C PRO A 208 -7.01 -1.58 -21.68
N ALA A 209 -8.17 -2.23 -21.87
CA ALA A 209 -9.26 -1.70 -22.67
C ALA A 209 -10.03 -0.61 -21.91
N ARG A 210 -9.34 0.46 -21.54
CA ARG A 210 -9.94 1.68 -21.02
C ARG A 210 -9.90 2.69 -22.14
N ASP A 211 -11.07 3.07 -22.64
CA ASP A 211 -11.17 4.25 -23.48
C ASP A 211 -10.70 5.43 -22.63
N LEU A 212 -9.53 6.00 -22.93
CA LEU A 212 -9.06 7.27 -22.37
C LEU A 212 -9.90 8.39 -23.00
N GLY A 213 -11.22 8.28 -22.87
CA GLY A 213 -12.19 9.24 -23.35
C GLY A 213 -12.09 10.50 -22.50
N ASP A 214 -11.84 11.61 -23.20
CA ASP A 214 -11.96 13.01 -22.77
C ASP A 214 -12.64 13.19 -21.40
N ASP A 215 -11.83 13.51 -20.40
CA ASP A 215 -12.23 13.68 -19.00
C ASP A 215 -12.95 15.04 -18.81
N THR A 216 -14.06 15.21 -19.52
CA THR A 216 -15.10 16.17 -19.13
C THR A 216 -16.00 15.49 -18.11
N PRO A 217 -16.01 15.94 -16.84
CA PRO A 217 -16.90 15.35 -15.86
C PRO A 217 -18.34 15.58 -16.31
N GLN A 218 -19.05 14.50 -16.67
CA GLN A 218 -20.50 14.54 -16.70
C GLN A 218 -20.95 14.89 -15.27
N SER A 219 -21.36 16.14 -15.10
CA SER A 219 -22.10 16.62 -13.94
C SER A 219 -23.25 15.64 -13.71
N ARG A 220 -23.07 14.74 -12.74
CA ARG A 220 -24.20 14.02 -12.14
C ARG A 220 -24.99 15.08 -11.41
N GLY A 221 -25.97 15.64 -12.12
CA GLY A 221 -26.90 16.61 -11.58
C GLY A 221 -27.43 16.09 -10.25
N SER A 222 -27.26 16.89 -9.21
CA SER A 222 -27.89 16.66 -7.93
C SER A 222 -29.39 16.55 -8.16
N SER A 223 -29.94 15.38 -7.85
CA SER A 223 -31.38 15.15 -7.79
C SER A 223 -31.95 15.88 -6.58
N VAL A 224 -32.08 17.21 -6.70
CA VAL A 224 -32.87 18.05 -5.80
C VAL A 224 -34.30 18.06 -6.35
N PRO A 225 -35.32 17.63 -5.58
CA PRO A 225 -36.70 17.72 -6.03
C PRO A 225 -37.09 19.19 -6.17
N LYS A 226 -37.61 19.59 -7.34
CA LYS A 226 -38.22 20.92 -7.51
C LYS A 226 -39.55 20.93 -6.76
N THR A 227 -39.59 21.60 -5.61
CA THR A 227 -40.83 21.90 -4.89
C THR A 227 -41.71 22.78 -5.78
N GLY A 228 -42.93 22.29 -6.07
CA GLY A 228 -43.88 22.92 -6.98
C GLY A 228 -44.36 24.29 -6.51
N THR A 229 -44.35 25.25 -7.43
CA THR A 229 -45.00 26.55 -7.29
C THR A 229 -46.53 26.36 -7.36
N PRO A 230 -47.34 26.90 -6.42
CA PRO A 230 -48.79 26.87 -6.56
C PRO A 230 -49.23 27.86 -7.65
N LYS A 231 -50.03 27.37 -8.60
CA LYS A 231 -50.77 28.20 -9.57
C LYS A 231 -51.78 29.08 -8.84
N GLY A 232 -51.81 30.36 -9.20
CA GLY A 232 -52.76 31.34 -8.69
C GLY A 232 -54.20 31.11 -9.10
N GLY A 233 -55.11 31.57 -8.25
CA GLY A 233 -56.54 31.69 -8.49
C GLY A 233 -57.17 32.66 -7.48
N GLN A 234 -57.43 33.88 -7.97
CA GLN A 234 -58.44 34.89 -7.56
C GLN A 234 -58.92 34.97 -6.10
N ALA A 235 -58.69 36.13 -5.47
CA ALA A 235 -59.66 36.79 -4.60
C ALA A 235 -59.37 38.30 -4.56
N GLU A 236 -60.43 39.10 -4.70
CA GLU A 236 -60.45 40.56 -4.64
C GLU A 236 -60.27 41.09 -3.20
N ALA A 237 -59.97 42.39 -3.16
CA ALA A 237 -60.39 43.38 -2.17
C ALA A 237 -59.51 43.68 -0.94
N GLU A 238 -59.19 44.99 -0.89
CA GLU A 238 -59.05 45.86 0.27
C GLU A 238 -57.75 45.92 1.08
N GLY A 239 -57.25 47.16 1.20
CA GLY A 239 -56.67 47.65 2.46
C GLY A 239 -55.26 48.19 2.33
N GLY A 240 -55.13 49.52 2.30
CA GLY A 240 -53.86 50.23 2.19
C GLY A 240 -52.90 50.02 3.37
N PHE A 241 -51.62 50.34 3.18
CA PHE A 241 -51.09 51.68 3.42
C PHE A 241 -49.66 51.76 2.84
N GLU A 242 -49.34 52.95 2.37
CA GLU A 242 -48.09 53.35 1.72
C GLU A 242 -46.85 53.37 2.66
N PRO A 243 -45.63 53.45 2.09
CA PRO A 243 -44.35 53.18 2.74
C PRO A 243 -43.73 54.43 3.39
N GLN A 244 -42.64 54.25 4.14
CA GLN A 244 -41.42 55.04 3.88
C GLN A 244 -40.16 54.47 4.55
N PRO A 245 -38.97 54.71 3.95
CA PRO A 245 -37.69 54.19 4.39
C PRO A 245 -36.91 55.20 5.23
N GLN A 246 -36.02 54.69 6.09
CA GLN A 246 -34.68 55.24 6.35
C GLN A 246 -33.79 54.16 6.94
#